data_AF-L7RMM6-F1
#
_entry.id   AF-L7RMM6-F1
#
_cell.length_a   1.000
_cell.length_b   1.000
_cell.length_c   1.000
_cell.angle_alpha   90.00
_cell.angle_beta   90.00
_cell.angle_gamma   90.00
#
_symmetry.space_group_name_H-M   'P 1'
#
loop_
_entity.id
_entity.type
_entity.pdbx_description
1 polymer ?
#
loop_
_entity_poly.entity_id
_entity_poly.type
_entity_poly.pdbx_seq_one_letter_code
_entity_poly.pdbx_strand_id
1 'polypeptide(L)'
;SDIPEEGEDGPAHAKNHTLVYILVSVAVSFLILTGVGLFYYWFHIKYFFKIMKNSAVLSFFNDDKLYLDKSGLLKEADFHYDVFVSYSNADRSWVLDHLLPNMEGVSQINLCLHERDFEVGYGILENII
;
A
#
# COMPACT_ATOMS: atom_id res chain seq x y z
N SER A 1 77.61 0.69 55.72
CA SER A 1 77.38 0.10 54.41
C SER A 1 75.92 -0.26 54.32
N ASP A 2 75.09 0.62 53.79
CA ASP A 2 73.70 0.30 53.48
C ASP A 2 73.37 0.99 52.16
N ILE A 3 73.22 0.17 51.13
CA ILE A 3 72.85 0.55 49.77
C ILE A 3 71.31 0.65 49.75
N PRO A 4 70.69 1.73 49.24
CA PRO A 4 69.24 1.76 49.12
C PRO A 4 68.80 0.88 47.94
N GLU A 5 67.85 -0.02 48.19
CA GLU A 5 67.15 -0.78 47.15
C GLU A 5 66.34 0.18 46.26
N GLU A 6 66.82 0.42 45.05
CA GLU A 6 66.01 0.87 43.93
C GLU A 6 65.54 -0.35 43.12
N GLY A 7 64.23 -0.51 42.96
CA GLY A 7 63.59 -1.53 42.09
C GLY A 7 62.51 -2.27 42.87
N GLU A 8 61.21 -2.03 42.65
CA GLU A 8 60.46 -2.73 41.59
C GLU A 8 59.10 -2.05 41.26
N ASP A 9 58.88 -0.78 41.63
CA ASP A 9 57.51 -0.18 41.50
C ASP A 9 57.23 0.48 40.13
N GLY A 10 58.26 0.73 39.33
CA GLY A 10 58.16 1.39 38.01
C GLY A 10 57.38 0.62 36.92
N PRO A 11 57.61 -0.69 36.70
CA PRO A 11 56.99 -1.41 35.59
C PRO A 11 55.52 -1.79 35.84
N ALA A 12 55.12 -1.96 37.10
CA ALA A 12 53.73 -2.25 37.47
C ALA A 12 52.85 -1.00 37.29
N HIS A 13 53.34 0.16 37.72
CA HIS A 13 52.63 1.43 37.60
C HIS A 13 52.38 1.83 36.13
N ALA A 14 53.38 1.67 35.26
CA ALA A 14 53.27 1.97 33.82
C ALA A 14 52.29 1.05 33.07
N LYS A 15 52.20 -0.23 33.46
CA LYS A 15 51.24 -1.19 32.89
C LYS A 15 49.80 -0.83 33.25
N ASN A 16 49.55 -0.38 34.48
CA ASN A 16 48.22 0.01 34.94
C ASN A 16 47.68 1.21 34.16
N HIS A 17 48.50 2.24 33.92
CA HIS A 17 48.10 3.38 33.09
C HIS A 17 47.77 2.95 31.65
N THR A 18 48.61 2.11 31.05
CA THR A 18 48.36 1.58 29.70
C THR A 18 47.04 0.79 29.62
N LEU A 19 46.75 -0.04 30.64
CA LEU A 19 45.48 -0.78 30.71
C LEU A 19 44.28 0.15 30.86
N VAL A 20 44.37 1.19 31.69
CA VAL A 20 43.31 2.20 31.84
C VAL A 20 43.04 2.91 30.52
N TYR A 21 44.09 3.32 29.78
CA TYR A 21 43.92 3.94 28.47
C TYR A 21 43.23 3.02 27.46
N ILE A 22 43.60 1.74 27.42
CA ILE A 22 42.97 0.75 26.54
C ILE A 22 41.49 0.58 26.88
N LEU A 23 41.15 0.42 28.16
CA LEU A 23 39.76 0.25 28.60
C LEU A 23 38.90 1.48 28.27
N VAL A 24 39.42 2.68 28.51
CA VAL A 24 38.73 3.94 28.18
C VAL A 24 38.55 4.06 26.67
N SER A 25 39.58 3.76 25.87
CA SER A 25 39.49 3.80 24.41
C SER A 25 38.43 2.82 23.88
N VAL A 26 38.37 1.61 24.42
CA VAL A 26 37.36 0.61 24.05
C VAL A 26 35.96 1.09 24.44
N ALA A 27 35.77 1.60 25.66
CA ALA A 27 34.49 2.12 26.12
C ALA A 27 34.00 3.28 25.25
N VAL A 28 34.88 4.22 24.90
CA VAL A 28 34.55 5.35 24.02
C VAL A 28 34.17 4.86 22.63
N SER A 29 34.92 3.92 22.06
CA SER A 29 34.59 3.37 20.74
C SER A 29 33.23 2.67 20.72
N PHE A 30 32.89 1.94 21.78
CA PHE A 30 31.59 1.29 21.93
C PHE A 30 30.44 2.31 22.05
N LEU A 31 30.64 3.39 22.81
CA LEU A 31 29.65 4.47 22.93
C LEU A 31 29.42 5.18 21.58
N ILE A 32 30.47 5.37 20.79
CA ILE A 32 30.35 5.97 19.46
C ILE A 32 29.58 5.02 18.52
N LEU A 33 29.93 3.74 18.49
CA LEU A 33 29.25 2.77 17.62
C LEU A 33 27.77 2.61 17.97
N THR A 34 27.44 2.56 19.27
CA THR A 34 26.05 2.49 19.73
C THR A 34 25.29 3.78 19.41
N GLY A 35 25.89 4.95 19.62
CA GLY A 35 25.30 6.24 19.25
C GLY A 35 25.05 6.37 17.74
N VAL A 36 26.01 5.98 16.91
CA VAL A 36 25.89 5.96 15.45
C VAL A 36 24.81 4.97 15.01
N GLY A 37 24.77 3.77 15.60
CA GLY A 37 23.72 2.78 15.33
C GLY A 37 22.33 3.33 15.65
N LEU A 38 22.14 3.91 16.83
CA LEU A 38 20.87 4.53 17.23
C LEU A 38 20.49 5.69 16.31
N PHE A 39 21.45 6.50 15.87
CA PHE A 39 21.22 7.57 14.91
C PHE A 39 20.72 7.02 13.56
N TYR A 40 21.37 5.97 13.03
CA TYR A 40 20.94 5.29 11.81
C TYR A 40 19.54 4.67 11.97
N TYR A 41 19.27 3.98 13.08
CA TYR A 41 17.96 3.41 13.37
C TYR A 41 16.88 4.49 13.45
N TRP A 42 17.14 5.58 14.15
CA TRP A 42 16.18 6.68 14.29
C TRP A 42 15.88 7.36 12.95
N PHE A 43 16.91 7.60 12.14
CA PHE A 43 16.76 8.13 10.78
C PHE A 43 15.96 7.17 9.89
N HIS A 44 16.27 5.86 9.95
CA HIS A 44 15.56 4.83 9.19
C HIS A 44 14.08 4.75 9.58
N ILE A 45 13.77 4.76 10.88
CA ILE A 45 12.38 4.78 11.38
C ILE A 45 11.63 6.00 10.83
N LYS A 46 12.22 7.20 10.89
CA LYS A 46 11.60 8.43 10.34
C LYS A 46 11.34 8.33 8.84
N TYR A 47 12.31 7.81 8.10
CA TYR A 47 12.20 7.66 6.65
C TYR A 47 11.14 6.62 6.26
N PHE A 48 11.14 5.48 6.95
CA PHE A 48 10.12 4.45 6.81
C PHE A 48 8.72 5.00 7.09
N PHE A 49 8.56 5.76 8.18
CA PHE A 49 7.28 6.38 8.52
C PHE A 49 6.82 7.39 7.47
N LYS A 50 7.74 8.14 6.85
CA LYS A 50 7.43 9.07 5.75
C LYS A 50 6.90 8.33 4.53
N ILE A 51 7.54 7.23 4.13
CA ILE A 51 7.10 6.41 2.98
C ILE A 51 5.76 5.74 3.27
N MET A 52 5.60 5.14 4.46
CA MET A 52 4.36 4.51 4.89
C MET A 52 3.20 5.49 4.90
N LYS A 53 3.41 6.69 5.45
CA LYS A 53 2.37 7.74 5.43
C LYS A 53 2.06 8.18 4.01
N ASN A 54 3.05 8.41 3.15
CA ASN A 54 2.81 8.81 1.76
C ASN A 54 2.01 7.74 0.98
N SER A 55 2.35 6.46 1.15
CA SER A 55 1.68 5.35 0.47
C SER A 55 0.29 5.04 1.04
N ALA A 56 0.13 5.05 2.37
CA ALA A 56 -1.16 4.76 3.02
C ALA A 56 -2.16 5.91 2.94
N VAL A 57 -1.67 7.16 2.88
CA VAL A 57 -2.53 8.32 2.60
C VAL A 57 -3.06 8.26 1.18
N LEU A 58 -2.24 7.83 0.21
CA LEU A 58 -2.67 7.66 -1.17
C LEU A 58 -3.75 6.57 -1.30
N SER A 59 -3.64 5.46 -0.57
CA SER A 59 -4.67 4.43 -0.59
C SER A 59 -5.98 4.92 0.04
N PHE A 60 -5.91 5.65 1.17
CA PHE A 60 -7.11 6.19 1.82
C PHE A 60 -7.89 7.18 0.95
N PHE A 61 -7.20 8.07 0.22
CA PHE A 61 -7.88 9.07 -0.61
C PHE A 61 -8.40 8.54 -1.95
N ASN A 62 -7.82 7.44 -2.48
CA ASN A 62 -8.27 6.87 -3.75
C ASN A 62 -9.65 6.19 -3.61
N ASP A 63 -9.92 5.55 -2.48
CA ASP A 63 -11.19 4.86 -2.25
C ASP A 63 -12.37 5.85 -2.21
N ASP A 64 -12.26 6.94 -1.44
CA ASP A 64 -13.32 7.96 -1.34
C ASP A 64 -13.61 8.63 -2.68
N LYS A 65 -12.58 8.90 -3.47
CA LYS A 65 -12.74 9.52 -4.80
C LYS A 65 -13.44 8.57 -5.78
N LEU A 66 -13.10 7.27 -5.75
CA LEU A 66 -13.74 6.25 -6.58
C LEU A 66 -15.23 6.06 -6.19
N TYR A 67 -15.55 6.11 -4.90
CA TYR A 67 -16.93 6.02 -4.41
C TYR A 67 -17.78 7.24 -4.78
N LEU A 68 -17.24 8.46 -4.66
CA LEU A 68 -17.95 9.68 -5.03
C LEU A 68 -18.19 9.79 -6.53
N ASP A 69 -17.23 9.39 -7.36
CA ASP A 69 -17.37 9.35 -8.82
C ASP A 69 -18.48 8.37 -9.24
N LYS A 70 -18.45 7.15 -8.69
CA LYS A 70 -19.50 6.15 -8.94
C LYS A 70 -20.87 6.59 -8.42
N SER A 71 -20.93 7.23 -7.25
CA SER A 71 -22.18 7.74 -6.68
C SER A 71 -22.74 8.93 -7.47
N GLY A 72 -21.88 9.79 -8.03
CA GLY A 72 -22.31 10.89 -8.90
C GLY A 72 -22.92 10.36 -10.19
N LEU A 73 -22.24 9.40 -10.83
CA LEU A 73 -22.72 8.72 -12.03
C LEU A 73 -24.06 8.01 -11.78
N LEU A 74 -24.19 7.28 -10.67
CA LEU A 74 -25.42 6.55 -10.31
C LEU A 74 -26.59 7.45 -9.91
N LYS A 75 -26.32 8.69 -9.50
CA LYS A 75 -27.37 9.61 -9.02
C LYS A 75 -27.95 10.48 -10.14
N GLU A 76 -27.21 10.68 -11.22
CA GLU A 76 -27.67 11.45 -12.39
C GLU A 76 -28.24 10.59 -13.51
N ALA A 77 -27.96 9.28 -13.54
CA ALA A 77 -28.45 8.38 -14.56
C ALA A 77 -29.68 7.60 -14.07
N ASP A 78 -30.82 7.85 -14.71
CA ASP A 78 -32.05 7.09 -14.55
C ASP A 78 -31.96 5.78 -15.35
N PHE A 79 -31.10 4.86 -14.88
CA PHE A 79 -30.85 3.60 -15.57
C PHE A 79 -32.14 2.77 -15.64
N HIS A 80 -32.72 2.67 -16.83
CA HIS A 80 -33.88 1.81 -17.08
C HIS A 80 -33.55 0.32 -17.02
N TYR A 81 -32.26 -0.03 -17.06
CA TYR A 81 -31.77 -1.39 -17.17
C TYR A 81 -30.65 -1.67 -16.15
N ASP A 82 -30.71 -2.83 -15.52
CA ASP A 82 -29.76 -3.28 -14.51
C ASP A 82 -28.56 -4.03 -15.14
N VAL A 83 -28.78 -4.66 -16.30
CA VAL A 83 -27.80 -5.50 -16.98
C VAL A 83 -27.89 -5.32 -18.49
N PHE A 84 -26.74 -5.08 -19.14
CA PHE A 84 -26.60 -5.14 -20.59
C PHE A 84 -26.14 -6.54 -21.02
N VAL A 85 -26.89 -7.18 -21.92
CA VAL A 85 -26.53 -8.51 -22.45
C VAL A 85 -26.10 -8.41 -23.90
N SER A 86 -24.83 -8.74 -24.16
CA SER A 86 -24.27 -8.91 -25.49
C SER A 86 -24.17 -10.39 -25.82
N TYR A 87 -24.81 -10.82 -26.91
CA TYR A 87 -24.85 -12.21 -27.33
C TYR A 87 -24.56 -12.37 -28.82
N SER A 88 -24.12 -13.58 -29.22
CA SER A 88 -23.90 -13.92 -30.62
C SER A 88 -25.20 -14.40 -31.27
N ASN A 89 -25.35 -14.23 -32.59
CA ASN A 89 -26.56 -14.64 -33.31
C ASN A 89 -26.84 -16.16 -33.19
N ALA A 90 -25.80 -16.97 -32.98
CA ALA A 90 -25.96 -18.41 -32.74
C ALA A 90 -26.68 -18.72 -31.42
N ASP A 91 -26.54 -17.86 -30.41
CA ASP A 91 -27.07 -18.04 -29.06
C ASP A 91 -28.39 -17.28 -28.84
N ARG A 92 -28.89 -16.60 -29.88
CA ARG A 92 -30.07 -15.73 -29.83
C ARG A 92 -31.31 -16.44 -29.30
N SER A 93 -31.61 -17.64 -29.81
CA SER A 93 -32.79 -18.42 -29.40
C SER A 93 -32.72 -18.76 -27.92
N TRP A 94 -31.55 -19.16 -27.42
CA TRP A 94 -31.37 -19.49 -26.02
C TRP A 94 -31.50 -18.26 -25.11
N VAL A 95 -30.94 -17.11 -25.51
CA VAL A 95 -31.05 -15.86 -24.75
C VAL A 95 -32.50 -15.39 -24.64
N LEU A 96 -33.26 -15.43 -25.74
CA LEU A 96 -34.65 -14.98 -25.74
C LEU A 96 -35.60 -15.95 -25.02
N ASP A 97 -35.41 -17.25 -25.19
CA ASP A 97 -36.37 -18.25 -24.71
C ASP A 97 -36.06 -18.73 -23.28
N HIS A 98 -34.80 -18.62 -22.83
CA HIS A 98 -34.38 -19.07 -21.51
C HIS A 98 -33.82 -17.95 -20.64
N LEU A 99 -32.88 -17.14 -21.14
CA LEU A 99 -32.24 -16.13 -20.28
C LEU A 99 -33.22 -15.03 -19.86
N LEU A 100 -33.97 -14.46 -20.81
CA LEU A 100 -34.91 -13.37 -20.52
C LEU A 100 -36.05 -13.77 -19.56
N PRO A 101 -36.78 -14.88 -19.78
CA PRO A 101 -37.88 -15.25 -18.88
C PRO A 101 -37.41 -15.54 -17.45
N ASN A 102 -36.19 -16.06 -17.30
CA ASN A 102 -35.63 -16.31 -15.98
C ASN A 102 -35.16 -15.02 -15.29
N MET A 103 -34.61 -14.07 -16.04
CA MET A 103 -34.05 -12.83 -15.47
C MET A 103 -35.13 -11.75 -15.21
N GLU A 104 -36.03 -11.50 -16.17
CA GLU A 104 -37.12 -10.52 -16.01
C GLU A 104 -38.25 -11.10 -15.14
N GLY A 105 -38.57 -12.39 -15.32
CA GLY A 105 -39.71 -13.03 -14.66
C GLY A 105 -39.48 -13.43 -13.20
N VAL A 106 -38.29 -13.92 -12.85
CA VAL A 106 -38.00 -14.43 -11.49
C VAL A 106 -37.31 -13.39 -10.62
N SER A 107 -36.39 -12.61 -11.20
CA SER A 107 -35.55 -11.66 -10.45
C SER A 107 -35.93 -10.19 -10.61
N GLN A 108 -36.94 -9.83 -11.41
CA GLN A 108 -37.34 -8.43 -11.69
C GLN A 108 -36.16 -7.53 -12.10
N ILE A 109 -35.21 -8.10 -12.86
CA ILE A 109 -34.05 -7.39 -13.41
C ILE A 109 -34.43 -6.90 -14.80
N ASN A 110 -34.26 -5.61 -15.09
CA ASN A 110 -34.53 -5.04 -16.42
C ASN A 110 -33.30 -5.23 -17.32
N LEU A 111 -33.46 -5.92 -18.45
CA LEU A 111 -32.35 -6.21 -19.37
C LEU A 111 -32.36 -5.27 -20.58
N CYS A 112 -31.22 -4.62 -20.85
CA CYS A 112 -31.00 -3.90 -22.09
C CYS A 112 -30.52 -4.88 -23.16
N LEU A 113 -31.31 -5.04 -24.23
CA LEU A 113 -30.97 -5.88 -25.38
C LEU A 113 -30.71 -5.00 -26.60
N HIS A 114 -29.49 -5.08 -27.12
CA HIS A 114 -29.06 -4.35 -28.31
C HIS A 114 -29.95 -4.58 -29.55
N GLU A 115 -30.62 -5.73 -29.67
CA GLU A 115 -31.51 -6.03 -30.82
C GLU A 115 -32.95 -5.51 -30.68
N ARG A 116 -33.40 -5.14 -29.48
CA ARG A 116 -34.78 -4.66 -29.23
C ARG A 116 -34.86 -3.13 -29.13
N ASP A 117 -33.84 -2.52 -28.54
CA ASP A 117 -33.91 -1.14 -28.05
C ASP A 117 -32.95 -0.17 -28.79
N PHE A 118 -32.21 -0.62 -29.80
CA PHE A 118 -31.39 0.28 -30.63
C PHE A 118 -32.21 0.92 -31.74
N GLU A 119 -32.49 2.21 -31.63
CA GLU A 119 -33.00 3.01 -32.75
C GLU A 119 -31.93 3.19 -33.83
N VAL A 120 -32.32 2.94 -35.08
CA VAL A 120 -31.44 3.06 -36.24
C VAL A 120 -31.11 4.54 -36.47
N GLY A 121 -29.89 4.97 -36.14
CA GLY A 121 -29.45 6.35 -36.34
C GLY A 121 -28.61 6.95 -35.20
N TYR A 122 -28.55 6.30 -34.04
CA TYR A 122 -27.77 6.74 -32.88
C TYR A 122 -26.55 5.84 -32.61
N GLY A 123 -25.52 6.43 -32.00
CA GLY A 123 -24.28 5.73 -31.68
C GLY A 123 -24.45 4.69 -30.56
N ILE A 124 -23.56 3.69 -30.49
CA ILE A 124 -23.64 2.61 -29.50
C ILE A 124 -23.69 3.12 -28.06
N LEU A 125 -22.99 4.21 -27.77
CA LEU A 125 -22.98 4.82 -26.44
C LEU A 125 -24.27 5.59 -26.12
N GLU A 126 -25.00 6.05 -27.13
CA GLU A 126 -26.24 6.84 -26.98
C GLU A 126 -27.47 5.95 -26.79
N ASN A 127 -27.36 4.66 -27.12
CA ASN A 127 -28.44 3.67 -26.97
C ASN A 127 -28.27 2.76 -25.74
N ILE A 128 -27.26 3.00 -24.89
CA ILE A 128 -26.98 2.23 -23.64
C ILE A 128 -27.28 3.08 -22.37
N ILE A 129 -27.66 4.35 -22.53
CA ILE A 129 -28.00 5.28 -21.42
C ILE A 129 -29.39 5.03 -20.84
#